data_AF-A0A3B0Q215-F1
#
_entry.id   AF-A0A3B0Q215-F1
#
_cell.length_a   1.000
_cell.length_b   1.000
_cell.length_c   1.000
_cell.angle_alpha   90.00
_cell.angle_beta   90.00
_cell.angle_gamma   90.00
#
_symmetry.space_group_name_H-M   'P 1'
#
loop_
_entity.id
_entity.type
_entity.pdbx_description
1 polymer ?
#
loop_
_entity_poly.entity_id
_entity_poly.type
_entity_poly.pdbx_seq_one_letter_code
_entity_poly.pdbx_strand_id
1 'polypeptide(L)'
;MKIKGIGASKGVAISKIFKIEELPLEITQTTNNIEKELELYKSARDIVVNKIEKTKALAHDPEHSAIFDAHIGFVLDPYAIETIENSIKDNSQTAEYAASEFYNGFAETFAMLDDPYLKERAADVKDVLKKLLYAFNNIEEPDLENISEEVVIVAEDLSPSQTVRLNKKYVKGFVTNIGGPTSHTAIMARSLGIPSVVGTNVIMEHAKSNDYIALDGSTGEVVLNPTGDELAKFEKAKIKYQEYLERLSKLKGKESKTSDGKHVELAGNIGTPKDLDSVLENDGEAVGLFRSEFLYMDNDNW
;
A
#
# COMPACT_ATOMS: atom_id res chain seq x y z
N MET A 1 25.24 -5.86 1.77
CA MET A 1 25.15 -4.40 2.00
C MET A 1 24.14 -4.12 3.10
N LYS A 2 24.41 -3.20 4.03
CA LYS A 2 23.48 -2.84 5.12
C LYS A 2 22.81 -1.50 4.85
N ILE A 3 21.51 -1.45 5.02
CA ILE A 3 20.66 -0.27 4.83
C ILE A 3 19.84 -0.09 6.11
N LYS A 4 19.64 1.18 6.50
CA LYS A 4 18.85 1.54 7.66
C LYS A 4 17.63 2.33 7.21
N GLY A 5 16.46 1.90 7.65
CA GLY A 5 15.21 2.65 7.52
C GLY A 5 14.48 2.71 8.86
N ILE A 6 13.18 2.94 8.79
CA ILE A 6 12.27 3.02 9.91
C ILE A 6 11.50 1.70 10.02
N GLY A 7 11.59 1.04 11.17
CA GLY A 7 10.79 -0.15 11.44
C GLY A 7 9.31 0.21 11.50
N ALA A 8 8.53 -0.28 10.54
CA ALA A 8 7.09 -0.01 10.46
C ALA A 8 6.28 -1.11 11.15
N SER A 9 6.60 -2.38 10.89
CA SER A 9 5.94 -3.54 11.49
C SER A 9 6.97 -4.54 12.00
N LYS A 10 6.77 -5.00 13.24
CA LYS A 10 7.72 -5.86 13.95
C LYS A 10 7.86 -7.24 13.29
N GLY A 11 9.00 -7.86 13.55
CA GLY A 11 9.33 -9.20 13.10
C GLY A 11 10.50 -9.23 12.13
N VAL A 12 10.87 -10.44 11.71
CA VAL A 12 12.08 -10.69 10.92
C VAL A 12 11.74 -11.54 9.72
N ALA A 13 12.17 -11.09 8.55
CA ALA A 13 12.00 -11.81 7.30
C ALA A 13 13.36 -12.03 6.62
N ILE A 14 13.54 -13.23 6.07
CA ILE A 14 14.70 -13.59 5.25
C ILE A 14 14.14 -14.30 4.03
N SER A 15 14.31 -13.72 2.85
CA SER A 15 13.73 -14.27 1.62
C SER A 15 14.38 -13.68 0.37
N LYS A 16 13.92 -14.11 -0.81
CA LYS A 16 14.31 -13.49 -2.07
C LYS A 16 13.60 -12.15 -2.27
N ILE A 17 14.23 -11.25 -3.01
CA ILE A 17 13.67 -9.95 -3.37
C ILE A 17 12.71 -10.12 -4.55
N PHE A 18 11.50 -9.60 -4.39
CA PHE A 18 10.61 -9.25 -5.48
C PHE A 18 10.61 -7.73 -5.63
N LYS A 19 11.34 -7.21 -6.60
CA LYS A 19 11.45 -5.76 -6.81
C LYS A 19 10.32 -5.26 -7.70
N ILE A 20 9.55 -4.31 -7.19
CA ILE A 20 8.53 -3.58 -7.94
C ILE A 20 9.24 -2.39 -8.60
N GLU A 21 9.66 -2.58 -9.85
CA GLU A 21 10.20 -1.48 -10.65
C GLU A 21 9.06 -0.81 -11.42
N GLU A 22 9.02 0.51 -11.34
CA GLU A 22 8.15 1.31 -12.20
C GLU A 22 8.85 1.49 -13.53
N LEU A 23 8.14 1.18 -14.62
CA LEU A 23 8.68 1.38 -15.96
C LEU A 23 8.76 2.89 -16.24
N PRO A 24 9.91 3.41 -16.73
CA PRO A 24 10.00 4.79 -17.17
C PRO A 24 9.06 4.98 -18.36
N LEU A 25 8.21 6.00 -18.29
CA LEU A 25 7.24 6.34 -19.33
C LEU A 25 7.75 7.58 -20.06
N GLU A 26 8.01 7.43 -21.36
CA GLU A 26 8.33 8.58 -22.22
C GLU A 26 7.03 9.23 -22.69
N ILE A 27 6.62 10.30 -22.03
CA ILE A 27 5.40 11.03 -22.38
C ILE A 27 5.69 11.92 -23.59
N THR A 28 5.11 11.56 -24.73
CA THR A 28 5.15 12.42 -25.92
C THR A 28 4.17 13.58 -25.75
N GLN A 29 4.57 14.82 -26.03
CA GLN A 29 3.73 15.98 -25.71
C GLN A 29 2.68 16.31 -26.77
N THR A 30 3.01 16.15 -28.05
CA THR A 30 2.19 16.61 -29.17
C THR A 30 1.76 15.45 -30.06
N THR A 31 0.56 15.57 -30.62
CA THR A 31 0.01 14.61 -31.58
C THR A 31 -0.44 15.32 -32.85
N ASN A 32 -0.53 14.55 -33.94
CA ASN A 32 -1.17 14.98 -35.18
C ASN A 32 -2.55 14.33 -35.38
N ASN A 33 -2.99 13.47 -34.47
CA ASN A 33 -4.24 12.72 -34.59
C ASN A 33 -5.07 12.81 -33.30
N ILE A 34 -5.84 13.90 -33.20
CA ILE A 34 -6.69 14.23 -32.04
C ILE A 34 -7.75 13.15 -31.79
N GLU A 35 -8.42 12.67 -32.84
CA GLU A 35 -9.49 11.66 -32.72
C GLU A 35 -8.96 10.37 -32.08
N LYS A 36 -7.78 9.92 -32.51
CA LYS A 36 -7.13 8.73 -31.94
C LYS A 36 -6.79 8.92 -30.46
N GLU A 37 -6.29 10.09 -30.06
CA GLU A 37 -5.97 10.37 -28.65
C GLU A 37 -7.23 10.41 -27.77
N LEU A 38 -8.35 10.94 -28.27
CA LEU A 38 -9.62 10.94 -27.55
C LEU A 38 -10.16 9.51 -27.36
N GLU A 39 -10.10 8.67 -28.39
CA GLU A 39 -10.46 7.25 -28.28
C GLU A 39 -9.54 6.50 -27.31
N LEU A 40 -8.23 6.76 -27.39
CA LEU A 40 -7.25 6.19 -26.46
C LEU A 40 -7.54 6.60 -25.01
N TYR A 41 -7.85 7.89 -24.79
CA TYR A 41 -8.20 8.40 -23.47
C TYR A 41 -9.42 7.68 -22.88
N LYS A 42 -10.48 7.58 -23.67
CA LYS A 42 -11.70 6.88 -23.28
C LYS A 42 -11.44 5.39 -22.98
N SER A 43 -10.76 4.69 -23.88
CA SER A 43 -10.45 3.26 -23.72
C SER A 43 -9.60 3.01 -22.48
N ALA A 44 -8.61 3.85 -22.21
CA ALA A 44 -7.76 3.71 -21.04
C ALA A 44 -8.55 3.91 -19.74
N ARG A 45 -9.44 4.90 -19.69
CA ARG A 45 -10.35 5.08 -18.55
C ARG A 45 -11.20 3.84 -18.29
N ASP A 46 -11.82 3.29 -19.33
CA ASP A 46 -12.63 2.07 -19.21
C ASP A 46 -11.80 0.89 -18.68
N ILE A 47 -10.56 0.72 -19.16
CA ILE A 47 -9.62 -0.31 -18.66
C ILE A 47 -9.30 -0.09 -17.18
N VAL A 48 -8.97 1.15 -16.80
CA VAL A 48 -8.60 1.50 -15.42
C VAL A 48 -9.77 1.28 -14.46
N VAL A 49 -10.98 1.74 -14.81
CA VAL A 49 -12.19 1.53 -13.99
C VAL A 49 -12.43 0.04 -13.76
N ASN A 50 -12.46 -0.76 -14.83
CA ASN A 50 -12.65 -2.22 -14.73
C ASN A 50 -11.57 -2.89 -13.84
N LYS A 51 -10.33 -2.41 -13.89
CA LYS A 51 -9.23 -2.94 -13.08
C LYS A 51 -9.36 -2.56 -11.61
N ILE A 52 -9.77 -1.32 -11.33
CA ILE A 52 -10.02 -0.86 -9.97
C ILE A 52 -11.20 -1.64 -9.38
N GLU A 53 -12.29 -1.85 -10.12
CA GLU A 53 -13.43 -2.65 -9.67
C GLU A 53 -13.04 -4.10 -9.34
N LYS A 54 -12.22 -4.74 -10.18
CA LYS A 54 -11.68 -6.08 -9.88
C LYS A 54 -10.84 -6.09 -8.60
N THR A 55 -10.01 -5.07 -8.41
CA THR A 55 -9.16 -4.95 -7.20
C THR A 55 -10.02 -4.69 -5.96
N LYS A 56 -11.05 -3.87 -6.09
CA LYS A 56 -12.05 -3.60 -5.03
C LYS A 56 -12.73 -4.88 -4.58
N ALA A 57 -13.07 -5.79 -5.51
CA ALA A 57 -13.67 -7.08 -5.17
C ALA A 57 -12.75 -8.01 -4.34
N LEU A 58 -11.43 -7.78 -4.38
CA LEU A 58 -10.45 -8.49 -3.55
C LEU A 58 -10.30 -7.86 -2.15
N ALA A 59 -10.79 -6.64 -1.96
CA ALA A 59 -10.75 -5.98 -0.66
C ALA A 59 -11.77 -6.62 0.29
N HIS A 60 -11.29 -7.17 1.40
CA HIS A 60 -12.14 -7.78 2.43
C HIS A 60 -12.68 -6.77 3.46
N ASP A 61 -12.13 -5.55 3.43
CA ASP A 61 -12.33 -4.48 4.41
C ASP A 61 -12.99 -3.25 3.75
N PRO A 62 -14.11 -2.75 4.29
CA PRO A 62 -14.80 -1.53 3.83
C PRO A 62 -13.90 -0.29 3.71
N GLU A 63 -12.89 -0.12 4.58
CA GLU A 63 -11.96 1.01 4.49
C GLU A 63 -11.18 0.98 3.16
N HIS A 64 -10.74 -0.21 2.76
CA HIS A 64 -10.04 -0.40 1.49
C HIS A 64 -10.98 -0.24 0.30
N SER A 65 -12.24 -0.70 0.43
CA SER A 65 -13.28 -0.55 -0.60
C SER A 65 -13.55 0.92 -0.93
N ALA A 66 -13.66 1.78 0.09
CA ALA A 66 -13.91 3.20 -0.08
C ALA A 66 -12.78 3.97 -0.79
N ILE A 67 -11.52 3.52 -0.62
CA ILE A 67 -10.38 4.10 -1.35
C ILE A 67 -10.54 3.85 -2.85
N PHE A 68 -10.94 2.64 -3.23
CA PHE A 68 -11.18 2.30 -4.64
C PHE A 68 -12.36 3.06 -5.24
N ASP A 69 -13.41 3.33 -4.47
CA ASP A 69 -14.52 4.18 -4.91
C ASP A 69 -14.08 5.61 -5.20
N ALA A 70 -13.22 6.18 -4.34
CA ALA A 70 -12.62 7.48 -4.62
C ALA A 70 -11.75 7.45 -5.87
N HIS A 71 -10.97 6.37 -6.10
CA HIS A 71 -10.18 6.23 -7.32
C HIS A 71 -11.05 6.19 -8.57
N ILE A 72 -12.15 5.43 -8.57
CA ILE A 72 -13.14 5.41 -9.66
C ILE A 72 -13.73 6.81 -9.84
N GLY A 73 -14.07 7.48 -8.74
CA GLY A 73 -14.57 8.85 -8.73
C GLY A 73 -13.63 9.82 -9.44
N PHE A 74 -12.31 9.75 -9.18
CA PHE A 74 -11.32 10.58 -9.87
C PHE A 74 -11.25 10.30 -11.37
N VAL A 75 -11.33 9.03 -11.78
CA VAL A 75 -11.28 8.63 -13.21
C VAL A 75 -12.55 9.02 -13.97
N LEU A 76 -13.70 9.05 -13.29
CA LEU A 76 -15.01 9.33 -13.85
C LEU A 76 -15.48 10.77 -13.63
N ASP A 77 -14.66 11.62 -12.99
CA ASP A 77 -14.99 13.02 -12.72
C ASP A 77 -15.26 13.78 -14.05
N PRO A 78 -16.50 14.29 -14.26
CA PRO A 78 -16.85 15.05 -15.46
C PRO A 78 -15.91 16.24 -15.73
N TYR A 79 -15.46 16.93 -14.67
CA TYR A 79 -14.55 18.06 -14.79
C TYR A 79 -13.16 17.63 -15.28
N ALA A 80 -12.64 16.51 -14.76
CA ALA A 80 -11.36 15.95 -15.21
C ALA A 80 -11.44 15.53 -16.69
N ILE A 81 -12.52 14.84 -17.05
CA ILE A 81 -12.77 14.36 -18.41
C ILE A 81 -12.83 15.54 -19.38
N GLU A 82 -13.65 16.54 -19.09
CA GLU A 82 -13.82 17.72 -19.95
C GLU A 82 -12.50 18.50 -20.10
N THR A 83 -11.79 18.71 -18.99
CA THR A 83 -10.52 19.46 -19.00
C THR A 83 -9.45 18.73 -19.84
N ILE A 84 -9.30 17.41 -19.68
CA ILE A 84 -8.34 16.62 -20.42
C ILE A 84 -8.72 16.54 -21.90
N GLU A 85 -9.99 16.29 -22.23
CA GLU A 85 -10.46 16.28 -23.62
C GLU A 85 -10.27 17.62 -24.33
N ASN A 86 -10.53 18.74 -23.64
CA ASN A 86 -10.30 20.06 -24.19
C ASN A 86 -8.80 20.31 -24.41
N SER A 87 -7.93 19.88 -23.50
CA SER A 87 -6.48 20.01 -23.73
C SER A 87 -5.99 19.21 -24.93
N ILE A 88 -6.54 18.01 -25.16
CA ILE A 88 -6.23 17.19 -26.34
C ILE A 88 -6.70 17.89 -27.63
N LYS A 89 -7.93 18.44 -27.64
CA LYS A 89 -8.55 19.09 -28.81
C LYS A 89 -7.91 20.44 -29.14
N ASP A 90 -7.79 21.32 -28.14
CA ASP A 90 -7.43 22.72 -28.32
C ASP A 90 -5.91 22.91 -28.44
N ASN A 91 -5.13 22.08 -27.71
CA ASN A 91 -3.66 22.20 -27.66
C ASN A 91 -2.94 21.13 -28.50
N SER A 92 -3.67 20.23 -29.19
CA SER A 92 -3.10 19.11 -29.96
C SER A 92 -2.11 18.24 -29.15
N GLN A 93 -2.44 18.04 -27.88
CA GLN A 93 -1.63 17.24 -26.94
C GLN A 93 -2.01 15.75 -27.00
N THR A 94 -1.08 14.88 -26.66
CA THR A 94 -1.39 13.45 -26.47
C THR A 94 -2.27 13.25 -25.23
N ALA A 95 -2.99 12.12 -25.18
CA ALA A 95 -3.78 11.75 -24.00
C ALA A 95 -2.90 11.60 -22.75
N GLU A 96 -1.70 11.06 -22.91
CA GLU A 96 -0.73 10.86 -21.83
C GLU A 96 -0.28 12.17 -21.20
N TYR A 97 0.06 13.16 -22.04
CA TYR A 97 0.52 14.45 -21.58
C TYR A 97 -0.61 15.25 -20.93
N ALA A 98 -1.77 15.33 -21.59
CA ALA A 98 -2.93 16.04 -21.06
C ALA A 98 -3.40 15.47 -19.71
N ALA A 99 -3.45 14.13 -19.57
CA ALA A 99 -3.75 13.49 -18.29
C ALA A 99 -2.67 13.79 -17.25
N SER A 100 -1.39 13.72 -17.63
CA SER A 100 -0.27 13.98 -16.70
C SER A 100 -0.28 15.41 -16.17
N GLU A 101 -0.50 16.41 -17.01
CA GLU A 101 -0.59 17.80 -16.55
C GLU A 101 -1.77 18.00 -15.59
N PHE A 102 -2.95 17.50 -15.95
CA PHE A 102 -4.13 17.62 -15.10
C PHE A 102 -3.94 16.97 -13.74
N TYR A 103 -3.61 15.68 -13.71
CA TYR A 103 -3.54 14.93 -12.45
C TYR A 103 -2.35 15.34 -11.57
N ASN A 104 -1.21 15.74 -12.15
CA ASN A 104 -0.10 16.28 -11.35
C ASN A 104 -0.49 17.62 -10.71
N GLY A 105 -1.09 18.55 -11.47
CA GLY A 105 -1.57 19.81 -10.91
C GLY A 105 -2.65 19.62 -9.85
N PHE A 106 -3.53 18.63 -10.05
CA PHE A 106 -4.56 18.27 -9.08
C PHE A 106 -3.95 17.69 -7.80
N ALA A 107 -2.98 16.78 -7.92
CA ALA A 107 -2.26 16.22 -6.77
C ALA A 107 -1.46 17.29 -6.01
N GLU A 108 -0.83 18.23 -6.70
CA GLU A 108 -0.14 19.37 -6.08
C GLU A 108 -1.10 20.24 -5.28
N THR A 109 -2.29 20.50 -5.82
CA THR A 109 -3.34 21.27 -5.12
C THR A 109 -3.72 20.58 -3.81
N PHE A 110 -3.95 19.25 -3.82
CA PHE A 110 -4.21 18.48 -2.60
C PHE A 110 -3.04 18.53 -1.60
N ALA A 111 -1.81 18.44 -2.09
CA ALA A 111 -0.61 18.46 -1.25
C ALA A 111 -0.39 19.81 -0.54
N MET A 112 -0.87 20.92 -1.14
CA MET A 112 -0.78 22.27 -0.55
C MET A 112 -1.84 22.55 0.52
N LEU A 113 -2.91 21.75 0.61
CA LEU A 113 -3.94 21.92 1.64
C LEU A 113 -3.39 21.51 3.01
N ASP A 114 -3.59 22.33 4.04
CA ASP A 114 -3.16 22.03 5.42
C ASP A 114 -4.10 21.07 6.16
N ASP A 115 -4.47 19.99 5.49
CA ASP A 115 -5.24 18.88 6.05
C ASP A 115 -4.48 17.56 5.78
N PRO A 116 -4.02 16.84 6.82
CA PRO A 116 -3.33 15.56 6.67
C PRO A 116 -4.09 14.53 5.82
N TYR A 117 -5.42 14.48 5.95
CA TYR A 117 -6.27 13.57 5.18
C TYR A 117 -6.26 13.93 3.68
N LEU A 118 -6.33 15.23 3.37
CA LEU A 118 -6.27 15.69 1.97
C LEU A 118 -4.87 15.56 1.36
N LYS A 119 -3.81 15.69 2.17
CA LYS A 119 -2.43 15.40 1.74
C LYS A 119 -2.26 13.93 1.37
N GLU A 120 -2.92 13.02 2.07
CA GLU A 120 -2.93 11.60 1.69
C GLU A 120 -3.66 11.35 0.37
N ARG A 121 -4.76 12.08 0.09
CA ARG A 121 -5.46 12.02 -1.22
C ARG A 121 -4.58 12.42 -2.40
N ALA A 122 -3.56 13.24 -2.21
CA ALA A 122 -2.60 13.54 -3.28
C ALA A 122 -1.89 12.29 -3.81
N ALA A 123 -1.64 11.30 -2.95
CA ALA A 123 -1.04 10.02 -3.35
C ALA A 123 -2.04 9.16 -4.14
N ASP A 124 -3.31 9.15 -3.74
CA ASP A 124 -4.39 8.46 -4.47
C ASP A 124 -4.52 8.98 -5.92
N VAL A 125 -4.51 10.31 -6.08
CA VAL A 125 -4.55 10.97 -7.40
C VAL A 125 -3.36 10.56 -8.27
N LYS A 126 -2.16 10.45 -7.68
CA LYS A 126 -0.97 9.96 -8.39
C LYS A 126 -1.06 8.48 -8.76
N ASP A 127 -1.65 7.63 -7.91
CA ASP A 127 -1.87 6.21 -8.25
C ASP A 127 -2.86 6.07 -9.42
N VAL A 128 -3.90 6.90 -9.47
CA VAL A 128 -4.83 6.97 -10.60
C VAL A 128 -4.12 7.38 -11.90
N LEU A 129 -3.32 8.46 -11.85
CA LEU A 129 -2.52 8.89 -13.01
C LEU A 129 -1.62 7.76 -13.51
N LYS A 130 -0.91 7.08 -12.60
CA LYS A 130 -0.02 5.97 -12.95
C LYS A 130 -0.76 4.84 -13.66
N LYS A 131 -1.95 4.47 -13.19
CA LYS A 131 -2.79 3.45 -13.83
C LYS A 131 -3.24 3.86 -15.23
N LEU A 132 -3.62 5.12 -15.41
CA LEU A 132 -3.97 5.67 -16.72
C LEU A 132 -2.78 5.62 -17.68
N LEU A 133 -1.59 6.03 -17.22
CA LEU A 133 -0.38 5.98 -18.03
C LEU A 133 -0.01 4.57 -18.47
N TYR A 134 -0.14 3.58 -17.57
CA TYR A 134 0.07 2.18 -17.94
C TYR A 134 -0.97 1.70 -18.95
N ALA A 135 -2.23 2.11 -18.81
CA ALA A 135 -3.27 1.78 -19.79
C ALA A 135 -3.02 2.42 -21.17
N PHE A 136 -2.55 3.68 -21.24
CA PHE A 136 -2.18 4.33 -22.51
C PHE A 136 -1.05 3.58 -23.23
N ASN A 137 -0.06 3.12 -22.46
CA ASN A 137 1.12 2.44 -22.98
C ASN A 137 0.95 0.92 -23.14
N ASN A 138 -0.23 0.39 -22.81
CA ASN A 138 -0.52 -1.04 -22.80
C ASN A 138 0.50 -1.84 -21.95
N ILE A 139 0.91 -1.26 -20.83
CA ILE A 139 1.84 -1.83 -19.85
C ILE A 139 1.02 -2.54 -18.76
N GLU A 140 1.37 -3.79 -18.47
CA GLU A 140 0.79 -4.51 -17.35
C GLU A 140 1.46 -4.11 -16.03
N GLU A 141 0.65 -3.87 -15.00
CA GLU A 141 1.17 -3.70 -13.64
C GLU A 141 1.81 -5.01 -13.15
N PRO A 142 2.84 -4.92 -12.28
CA PRO A 142 3.39 -6.10 -11.63
C PRO A 142 2.29 -6.97 -11.01
N ASP A 143 2.37 -8.27 -11.29
CA ASP A 143 1.41 -9.25 -10.83
C ASP A 143 1.76 -9.70 -9.40
N LEU A 144 1.19 -8.99 -8.43
CA LEU A 144 1.39 -9.27 -7.01
C LEU A 144 0.53 -10.44 -6.50
N GLU A 145 -0.50 -10.82 -7.26
CA GLU A 145 -1.45 -11.87 -6.88
C GLU A 145 -0.89 -13.26 -7.18
N ASN A 146 -0.19 -13.40 -8.31
CA ASN A 146 0.41 -14.66 -8.75
C ASN A 146 1.82 -14.92 -8.19
N ILE A 147 2.25 -14.19 -7.16
CA ILE A 147 3.46 -14.52 -6.41
C ILE A 147 3.29 -15.92 -5.79
N SER A 148 4.08 -16.88 -6.26
CA SER A 148 3.98 -18.30 -5.89
C SER A 148 5.13 -18.83 -5.03
N GLU A 149 6.12 -17.99 -4.72
CA GLU A 149 7.26 -18.32 -3.86
C GLU A 149 7.40 -17.30 -2.73
N GLU A 150 8.04 -17.70 -1.62
CA GLU A 150 8.26 -16.78 -0.51
C GLU A 150 9.19 -15.64 -0.95
N VAL A 151 8.74 -14.39 -0.75
CA VAL A 151 9.49 -13.19 -1.16
C VAL A 151 9.38 -12.06 -0.15
N VAL A 152 10.34 -11.14 -0.22
CA VAL A 152 10.27 -9.81 0.38
C VAL A 152 10.09 -8.80 -0.75
N ILE A 153 9.08 -7.97 -0.65
CA ILE A 153 8.81 -6.94 -1.66
C ILE A 153 9.74 -5.76 -1.44
N VAL A 154 10.33 -5.25 -2.50
CA VAL A 154 11.12 -4.03 -2.49
C VAL A 154 10.52 -3.05 -3.49
N ALA A 155 10.14 -1.86 -3.06
CA ALA A 155 9.47 -0.86 -3.89
C ALA A 155 9.90 0.57 -3.53
N GLU A 156 9.58 1.53 -4.39
CA GLU A 156 9.74 2.96 -4.04
C GLU A 156 8.76 3.34 -2.93
N ASP A 157 7.48 3.05 -3.17
CA ASP A 157 6.39 3.03 -2.21
C ASP A 157 5.40 1.91 -2.60
N LEU A 158 4.45 1.58 -1.72
CA LEU A 158 3.35 0.68 -2.02
C LEU A 158 2.03 1.44 -1.95
N SER A 159 1.30 1.49 -3.06
CA SER A 159 -0.03 2.10 -3.07
C SER A 159 -1.04 1.20 -2.34
N PRO A 160 -2.20 1.76 -1.89
CA PRO A 160 -3.29 0.96 -1.33
C PRO A 160 -3.75 -0.16 -2.29
N SER A 161 -3.72 0.10 -3.60
CA SER A 161 -4.12 -0.88 -4.62
C SER A 161 -3.14 -2.07 -4.72
N GLN A 162 -1.84 -1.82 -4.63
CA GLN A 162 -0.82 -2.88 -4.55
C GLN A 162 -0.89 -3.63 -3.22
N THR A 163 -1.12 -2.85 -2.17
CA THR A 163 -1.57 -3.17 -0.82
C THR A 163 -2.40 -4.46 -0.69
N VAL A 164 -3.62 -4.33 -1.21
CA VAL A 164 -4.70 -5.33 -1.16
C VAL A 164 -4.39 -6.57 -1.98
N ARG A 165 -3.62 -6.43 -3.07
CA ARG A 165 -3.26 -7.53 -3.96
C ARG A 165 -2.16 -8.45 -3.40
N LEU A 166 -1.57 -8.11 -2.25
CA LEU A 166 -0.49 -8.88 -1.66
C LEU A 166 -0.97 -10.25 -1.16
N ASN A 167 -0.35 -11.30 -1.70
CA ASN A 167 -0.56 -12.65 -1.21
C ASN A 167 0.18 -12.90 0.12
N LYS A 168 -0.54 -12.76 1.24
CA LYS A 168 0.00 -12.91 2.61
C LYS A 168 0.71 -14.25 2.87
N LYS A 169 0.41 -15.30 2.10
CA LYS A 169 1.06 -16.61 2.23
C LYS A 169 2.53 -16.54 1.79
N TYR A 170 2.81 -15.77 0.75
CA TYR A 170 4.11 -15.74 0.08
C TYR A 170 4.91 -14.47 0.41
N VAL A 171 4.25 -13.34 0.61
CA VAL A 171 4.92 -12.09 1.02
C VAL A 171 5.32 -12.19 2.50
N LYS A 172 6.63 -12.32 2.76
CA LYS A 172 7.20 -12.44 4.12
C LYS A 172 7.62 -11.11 4.72
N GLY A 173 7.71 -10.07 3.92
CA GLY A 173 8.10 -8.74 4.36
C GLY A 173 8.08 -7.75 3.21
N PHE A 174 8.21 -6.47 3.52
CA PHE A 174 8.45 -5.46 2.50
C PHE A 174 9.35 -4.33 2.99
N VAL A 175 10.06 -3.74 2.02
CA VAL A 175 10.99 -2.63 2.22
C VAL A 175 10.68 -1.53 1.20
N THR A 176 10.49 -0.29 1.67
CA THR A 176 10.19 0.84 0.79
C THR A 176 11.15 2.01 0.99
N ASN A 177 11.42 2.75 -0.09
CA ASN A 177 12.23 3.96 -0.03
C ASN A 177 11.51 5.10 0.67
N ILE A 178 10.22 5.25 0.38
CA ILE A 178 9.35 6.28 0.94
C ILE A 178 8.48 5.65 2.02
N GLY A 179 7.97 6.48 2.92
CA GLY A 179 7.02 6.07 3.95
C GLY A 179 7.50 6.41 5.36
N GLY A 180 6.54 6.63 6.24
CA GLY A 180 6.75 6.93 7.65
C GLY A 180 6.11 5.88 8.56
N PRO A 181 6.34 5.94 9.88
CA PRO A 181 5.76 4.97 10.82
C PRO A 181 4.24 5.05 10.93
N THR A 182 3.63 6.10 10.37
CA THR A 182 2.19 6.37 10.32
C THR A 182 1.63 6.37 8.90
N SER A 183 2.42 6.05 7.86
CA SER A 183 1.90 6.01 6.49
C SER A 183 0.94 4.84 6.32
N HIS A 184 0.07 4.92 5.31
CA HIS A 184 -0.86 3.84 4.95
C HIS A 184 -0.14 2.49 4.80
N THR A 185 0.99 2.47 4.09
CA THR A 185 1.88 1.31 3.93
C THR A 185 2.32 0.72 5.28
N ALA A 186 2.68 1.56 6.25
CA ALA A 186 3.11 1.13 7.58
C ALA A 186 1.95 0.63 8.46
N ILE A 187 0.79 1.29 8.39
CA ILE A 187 -0.43 0.87 9.10
C ILE A 187 -0.86 -0.50 8.58
N MET A 188 -0.91 -0.67 7.25
CA MET A 188 -1.28 -1.93 6.64
C MET A 188 -0.30 -3.05 6.98
N ALA A 189 1.01 -2.78 6.97
CA ALA A 189 2.01 -3.76 7.40
C ALA A 189 1.72 -4.37 8.78
N ARG A 190 1.30 -3.52 9.73
CA ARG A 190 0.96 -3.92 11.10
C ARG A 190 -0.32 -4.73 11.15
N SER A 191 -1.36 -4.28 10.45
CA SER A 191 -2.62 -5.00 10.32
C SER A 191 -2.42 -6.40 9.73
N LEU A 192 -1.53 -6.52 8.75
CA LEU A 192 -1.18 -7.79 8.11
C LEU A 192 -0.23 -8.67 8.93
N GLY A 193 0.38 -8.14 10.00
CA GLY A 193 1.42 -8.84 10.76
C GLY A 193 2.67 -9.15 9.94
N ILE A 194 2.90 -8.42 8.85
CA ILE A 194 4.03 -8.63 7.94
C ILE A 194 5.18 -7.70 8.37
N PRO A 195 6.40 -8.22 8.63
CA PRO A 195 7.57 -7.41 8.93
C PRO A 195 7.86 -6.36 7.86
N SER A 196 8.12 -5.12 8.26
CA SER A 196 8.38 -4.06 7.27
C SER A 196 9.33 -2.98 7.75
N VAL A 197 10.11 -2.47 6.80
CA VAL A 197 11.01 -1.32 6.96
C VAL A 197 10.70 -0.30 5.87
N VAL A 198 10.34 0.92 6.25
CA VAL A 198 10.00 2.00 5.32
C VAL A 198 11.03 3.12 5.41
N GLY A 199 11.04 4.04 4.45
CA GLY A 199 11.90 5.23 4.53
C GLY A 199 13.39 4.91 4.36
N THR A 200 13.76 3.92 3.54
CA THR A 200 15.17 3.56 3.34
C THR A 200 15.94 4.50 2.42
N ASN A 201 15.23 5.29 1.60
CA ASN A 201 15.75 6.22 0.58
C ASN A 201 16.60 5.62 -0.55
N VAL A 202 17.36 4.54 -0.33
CA VAL A 202 18.32 3.97 -1.30
C VAL A 202 18.08 2.50 -1.66
N ILE A 203 17.04 1.82 -1.14
CA ILE A 203 16.86 0.38 -1.37
C ILE A 203 16.68 0.06 -2.86
N MET A 204 15.97 0.91 -3.60
CA MET A 204 15.70 0.69 -5.02
C MET A 204 16.94 0.74 -5.91
N GLU A 205 17.97 1.50 -5.50
CA GLU A 205 19.23 1.62 -6.25
C GLU A 205 20.11 0.36 -6.11
N HIS A 206 19.98 -0.35 -4.99
CA HIS A 206 20.88 -1.45 -4.62
C HIS A 206 20.23 -2.83 -4.70
N ALA A 207 18.92 -2.92 -4.53
CA ALA A 207 18.18 -4.17 -4.60
C ALA A 207 18.00 -4.65 -6.05
N LYS A 208 18.10 -5.96 -6.25
CA LYS A 208 17.82 -6.64 -7.51
C LYS A 208 16.86 -7.80 -7.27
N SER A 209 15.93 -8.03 -8.19
CA SER A 209 15.03 -9.18 -8.10
C SER A 209 15.83 -10.48 -8.03
N ASN A 210 15.34 -11.44 -7.23
CA ASN A 210 15.95 -12.74 -6.93
C ASN A 210 17.18 -12.75 -6.01
N ASP A 211 17.75 -11.60 -5.66
CA ASP A 211 18.78 -11.53 -4.62
C ASP A 211 18.17 -11.85 -3.24
N TYR A 212 19.01 -12.19 -2.26
CA TYR A 212 18.54 -12.42 -0.89
C TYR A 212 18.48 -11.12 -0.10
N ILE A 213 17.47 -10.99 0.74
CA ILE A 213 17.32 -9.88 1.67
C ILE A 213 16.92 -10.41 3.04
N ALA A 214 17.52 -9.83 4.07
CA ALA A 214 17.10 -10.00 5.45
C ALA A 214 16.67 -8.64 6.01
N LEU A 215 15.52 -8.59 6.69
CA LEU A 215 15.05 -7.39 7.36
C LEU A 215 14.56 -7.68 8.78
N ASP A 216 14.74 -6.72 9.65
CA ASP A 216 14.14 -6.69 10.99
C ASP A 216 13.32 -5.41 11.11
N GLY A 217 12.00 -5.56 11.02
CA GLY A 217 11.07 -4.45 11.09
C GLY A 217 10.89 -3.88 12.51
N SER A 218 11.53 -4.49 13.52
CA SER A 218 11.61 -3.94 14.88
C SER A 218 12.74 -2.91 15.00
N THR A 219 13.90 -3.22 14.41
CA THR A 219 15.07 -2.34 14.46
C THR A 219 15.14 -1.40 13.26
N GLY A 220 14.52 -1.73 12.13
CA GLY A 220 14.68 -1.01 10.86
C GLY A 220 15.97 -1.36 10.11
N GLU A 221 16.62 -2.48 10.45
CA GLU A 221 17.83 -2.96 9.76
C GLU A 221 17.44 -3.82 8.55
N VAL A 222 18.06 -3.54 7.40
CA VAL A 222 17.90 -4.30 6.15
C VAL A 222 19.28 -4.67 5.64
N VAL A 223 19.46 -5.93 5.23
CA VAL A 223 20.72 -6.44 4.66
C VAL A 223 20.46 -7.15 3.35
N LEU A 224 21.04 -6.61 2.28
CA LEU A 224 21.07 -7.23 0.95
C LEU A 224 22.23 -8.21 0.86
N ASN A 225 21.96 -9.40 0.33
CA ASN A 225 22.87 -10.53 0.19
C ASN A 225 23.68 -10.77 1.49
N PRO A 226 23.00 -11.13 2.60
CA PRO A 226 23.63 -11.29 3.90
C PRO A 226 24.70 -12.39 3.87
N THR A 227 25.81 -12.15 4.55
CA THR A 227 26.84 -13.16 4.82
C THR A 227 26.35 -14.21 5.82
N GLY A 228 27.07 -15.33 5.97
CA GLY A 228 26.67 -16.40 6.91
C GLY A 228 26.49 -15.91 8.35
N ASP A 229 27.38 -15.03 8.83
CA ASP A 229 27.29 -14.45 10.19
C ASP A 229 26.09 -13.51 10.34
N GLU A 230 25.78 -12.74 9.29
CA GLU A 230 24.62 -11.84 9.28
C GLU A 230 23.32 -12.64 9.22
N LEU A 231 23.26 -13.69 8.40
CA LEU A 231 22.12 -14.57 8.31
C LEU A 231 21.85 -15.25 9.67
N ALA A 232 22.89 -15.75 10.34
CA ALA A 232 22.78 -16.30 11.70
C ALA A 232 22.26 -15.27 12.72
N LYS A 233 22.67 -13.99 12.60
CA LYS A 233 22.14 -12.89 13.43
C LYS A 233 20.64 -12.70 13.21
N PHE A 234 20.17 -12.65 11.96
CA PHE A 234 18.75 -12.50 11.66
C PHE A 234 17.93 -13.73 12.03
N GLU A 235 18.44 -14.95 11.84
CA GLU A 235 17.77 -16.17 12.30
C GLU A 235 17.59 -16.18 13.82
N LYS A 236 18.62 -15.78 14.57
CA LYS A 236 18.53 -15.64 16.03
C LYS A 236 17.49 -14.58 16.42
N ALA A 237 17.42 -13.47 15.69
CA ALA A 237 16.40 -12.44 15.93
C ALA A 237 14.99 -12.95 15.62
N LYS A 238 14.82 -13.73 14.54
CA LYS A 238 13.57 -14.40 14.17
C LYS A 238 13.09 -15.35 15.26
N ILE A 239 13.97 -16.21 15.78
CA ILE A 239 13.66 -17.14 16.87
C ILE A 239 13.22 -16.37 18.11
N LYS A 240 13.97 -15.33 18.52
CA LYS A 240 13.59 -14.49 19.67
C LYS A 240 12.22 -13.83 19.50
N TYR A 241 11.89 -13.41 18.29
CA TYR A 241 10.58 -12.82 18.00
C TYR A 241 9.46 -13.86 18.08
N GLN A 242 9.71 -15.09 17.61
CA GLN A 242 8.77 -16.21 17.77
C GLN A 242 8.56 -16.56 19.25
N GLU A 243 9.61 -16.68 20.05
CA GLU A 243 9.52 -16.90 21.50
C GLU A 243 8.74 -15.78 22.20
N TYR A 244 8.92 -14.52 21.77
CA TYR A 244 8.16 -13.38 22.25
C TYR A 244 6.65 -13.53 21.94
N LEU A 245 6.29 -13.90 20.71
CA LEU A 245 4.90 -14.15 20.32
C LEU A 245 4.29 -15.32 21.09
N GLU A 246 5.03 -16.42 21.30
CA GLU A 246 4.58 -17.55 22.13
C GLU A 246 4.32 -17.13 23.57
N ARG A 247 5.18 -16.27 24.13
CA ARG A 247 4.98 -15.75 25.49
C ARG A 247 3.74 -14.88 25.59
N LEU A 248 3.46 -14.06 24.57
CA LEU A 248 2.22 -13.28 24.50
C LEU A 248 1.00 -14.18 24.37
N SER A 249 1.06 -15.24 23.56
CA SER A 249 -0.06 -16.18 23.42
C SER A 249 -0.41 -16.90 24.72
N LYS A 250 0.56 -17.08 25.64
CA LYS A 250 0.33 -17.65 27.00
C LYS A 250 -0.34 -16.66 27.96
N LEU A 251 -0.54 -15.41 27.56
CA LEU A 251 -1.29 -14.42 28.33
C LEU A 251 -2.78 -14.44 28.01
N LYS A 252 -3.18 -15.01 26.87
CA LYS A 252 -4.61 -15.22 26.56
C LYS A 252 -5.27 -16.06 27.66
N GLY A 253 -6.43 -15.62 28.12
CA GLY A 253 -7.20 -16.16 29.23
C GLY A 253 -6.72 -15.74 30.63
N LYS A 254 -5.75 -14.83 30.74
CA LYS A 254 -5.27 -14.32 32.04
C LYS A 254 -5.81 -12.92 32.30
N GLU A 255 -6.08 -12.62 33.57
CA GLU A 255 -6.54 -11.29 33.96
C GLU A 255 -5.48 -10.21 33.69
N SER A 256 -5.93 -9.09 33.11
CA SER A 256 -5.12 -7.89 32.91
C SER A 256 -4.92 -7.14 34.23
N LYS A 257 -3.89 -7.54 35.00
CA LYS A 257 -3.56 -6.94 36.31
C LYS A 257 -2.12 -6.46 36.36
N THR A 258 -1.89 -5.31 37.00
CA THR A 258 -0.56 -4.80 37.33
C THR A 258 0.09 -5.65 38.43
N SER A 259 1.41 -5.50 38.63
CA SER A 259 2.15 -6.27 39.65
C SER A 259 1.68 -6.03 41.09
N ASP A 260 1.03 -4.89 41.35
CA ASP A 260 0.40 -4.52 42.62
C ASP A 260 -1.11 -4.86 42.69
N GLY A 261 -1.65 -5.57 41.69
CA GLY A 261 -2.99 -6.17 41.72
C GLY A 261 -4.12 -5.30 41.18
N LYS A 262 -3.83 -4.13 40.61
CA LYS A 262 -4.84 -3.28 39.99
C LYS A 262 -5.23 -3.82 38.61
N HIS A 263 -6.52 -4.06 38.42
CA HIS A 263 -7.05 -4.47 37.11
C HIS A 263 -7.10 -3.27 36.15
N VAL A 264 -6.75 -3.52 34.89
CA VAL A 264 -6.86 -2.57 33.78
C VAL A 264 -7.58 -3.27 32.64
N GLU A 265 -8.50 -2.57 31.99
CA GLU A 265 -9.23 -3.13 30.85
C GLU A 265 -8.37 -3.06 29.58
N LEU A 266 -8.24 -4.17 28.87
CA LEU A 266 -7.59 -4.24 27.55
C LEU A 266 -8.65 -4.44 26.47
N ALA A 267 -9.02 -3.35 25.81
CA ALA A 267 -10.07 -3.34 24.80
C ALA A 267 -9.50 -3.25 23.37
N GLY A 268 -10.24 -3.81 22.40
CA GLY A 268 -9.94 -3.71 20.97
C GLY A 268 -10.58 -2.48 20.33
N ASN A 269 -9.91 -1.91 19.33
CA ASN A 269 -10.48 -0.89 18.44
C ASN A 269 -10.94 -1.58 17.16
N ILE A 270 -12.21 -1.42 16.80
CA ILE A 270 -12.80 -2.05 15.61
C ILE A 270 -13.37 -0.99 14.66
N GLY A 271 -13.27 -1.23 13.36
CA GLY A 271 -13.90 -0.42 12.31
C GLY A 271 -15.15 -1.08 11.73
N THR A 272 -15.21 -2.41 11.77
CA THR A 272 -16.34 -3.18 11.27
C THR A 272 -16.71 -4.30 12.25
N PRO A 273 -17.95 -4.83 12.18
CA PRO A 273 -18.31 -6.02 12.95
C PRO A 273 -17.43 -7.25 12.67
N LYS A 274 -16.77 -7.33 11.50
CA LYS A 274 -15.88 -8.46 11.17
C LYS A 274 -14.58 -8.45 11.99
N ASP A 275 -14.16 -7.29 12.48
CA ASP A 275 -12.94 -7.17 13.29
C ASP A 275 -13.09 -7.79 14.68
N LEU A 276 -14.32 -8.10 15.10
CA LEU A 276 -14.61 -8.78 16.37
C LEU A 276 -13.88 -10.12 16.48
N ASP A 277 -13.73 -10.86 15.38
CA ASP A 277 -13.03 -12.14 15.37
C ASP A 277 -11.58 -11.96 15.85
N SER A 278 -10.89 -10.90 15.38
CA SER A 278 -9.52 -10.58 15.81
C SER A 278 -9.45 -10.15 17.27
N VAL A 279 -10.44 -9.38 17.76
CA VAL A 279 -10.50 -8.98 19.18
C VAL A 279 -10.66 -10.21 20.07
N LEU A 280 -11.58 -11.12 19.72
CA LEU A 280 -11.81 -12.36 20.45
C LEU A 280 -10.61 -13.31 20.38
N GLU A 281 -10.01 -13.47 19.20
CA GLU A 281 -8.81 -14.28 19.02
C GLU A 281 -7.65 -13.78 19.89
N ASN A 282 -7.58 -12.47 20.16
CA ASN A 282 -6.55 -11.84 20.99
C ASN A 282 -6.96 -11.61 22.45
N ASP A 283 -8.07 -12.19 22.90
CA ASP A 283 -8.56 -12.10 24.29
C ASP A 283 -8.82 -10.65 24.74
N GLY A 284 -9.34 -9.82 23.84
CA GLY A 284 -9.79 -8.47 24.18
C GLY A 284 -11.00 -8.49 25.11
N GLU A 285 -10.94 -7.73 26.20
CA GLU A 285 -11.95 -7.72 27.26
C GLU A 285 -13.20 -6.90 26.88
N ALA A 286 -13.04 -5.95 25.95
CA ALA A 286 -14.10 -5.08 25.47
C ALA A 286 -13.80 -4.53 24.07
N VAL A 287 -14.78 -3.83 23.50
CA VAL A 287 -14.57 -2.90 22.38
C VAL A 287 -14.42 -1.51 22.95
N GLY A 288 -13.22 -0.94 22.88
CA GLY A 288 -12.89 0.36 23.47
C GLY A 288 -13.19 1.53 22.54
N LEU A 289 -13.16 1.27 21.23
CA LEU A 289 -13.51 2.22 20.19
C LEU A 289 -14.17 1.46 19.04
N PHE A 290 -15.41 1.84 18.71
CA PHE A 290 -16.03 1.43 17.45
C PHE A 290 -16.08 2.64 16.52
N ARG A 291 -15.30 2.59 15.43
CA ARG A 291 -15.31 3.63 14.39
C ARG A 291 -16.53 3.42 13.51
N SER A 292 -17.61 4.15 13.81
CA SER A 292 -18.89 4.01 13.11
C SER A 292 -18.90 4.59 11.69
N GLU A 293 -17.90 5.39 11.32
CA GLU A 293 -17.77 6.03 10.02
C GLU A 293 -17.85 5.01 8.87
N PHE A 294 -17.25 3.83 9.05
CA PHE A 294 -17.25 2.78 8.05
C PHE A 294 -18.63 2.17 7.79
N LEU A 295 -19.51 2.11 8.80
CA LEU A 295 -20.88 1.63 8.62
C LEU A 295 -21.71 2.55 7.71
N TYR A 296 -21.42 3.85 7.73
CA TYR A 296 -22.10 4.83 6.87
C TYR A 296 -21.54 4.84 5.45
N MET A 297 -20.25 4.52 5.28
CA MET A 297 -19.61 4.42 3.96
C MET A 297 -20.02 3.14 3.21
N ASP A 298 -20.47 2.10 3.91
CA ASP A 298 -20.88 0.80 3.34
C ASP A 298 -22.36 0.75 2.90
N ASN A 299 -23.08 1.89 2.89
CA ASN A 299 -24.51 1.94 2.62
C ASN A 299 -24.83 2.73 1.34
N ASP A 300 -25.36 2.04 0.33
CA ASP A 300 -25.73 2.60 -0.98
C ASP A 300 -26.98 3.51 -0.94
N ASN A 301 -27.68 3.58 0.20
CA ASN A 301 -28.88 4.40 0.36
C ASN A 301 -28.60 5.61 1.24
N TRP A 302 -28.23 6.72 0.59
CA TRP A 302 -28.45 8.07 1.11
C TRP A 302 -28.87 9.01 -0.01
#